data_AF-A0A3D4XI97-F1
#
_entry.id   AF-A0A3D4XI97-F1
#
_cell.length_a   1.000
_cell.length_b   1.000
_cell.length_c   1.000
_cell.angle_alpha   90.00
_cell.angle_beta   90.00
_cell.angle_gamma   90.00
#
_symmetry.space_group_name_H-M   'P 1'
#
loop_
_entity.id
_entity.type
_entity.pdbx_description
1 polymer ?
#
loop_
_entity_poly.entity_id
_entity_poly.type
_entity_poly.pdbx_seq_one_letter_code
_entity_poly.pdbx_strand_id
1 'polypeptide(L)'
;MSIRSLFLEGGVFGMTLLTIVLILIILAAWKAPAWVKELGLIALMTGVLWTFSGFYQISDIVADNPGITHDVIFGGVRVSLIPFFYGGSIYLASLILRIINKPRL
;
A
#
# COMPACT_ATOMS: atom_id res chain seq x y z
N MET A 1 18.09 1.49 -6.50
CA MET A 1 17.03 2.03 -5.61
C MET A 1 16.93 1.09 -4.41
N SER A 2 16.97 1.62 -3.19
CA SER A 2 16.97 0.78 -1.97
C SER A 2 15.55 0.62 -1.44
N ILE A 3 15.26 -0.48 -0.74
CA ILE A 3 13.96 -0.71 -0.08
C ILE A 3 13.61 0.45 0.86
N ARG A 4 14.62 1.01 1.54
CA ARG A 4 14.43 2.16 2.44
C ARG A 4 13.97 3.41 1.69
N SER A 5 14.50 3.67 0.49
CA SER A 5 14.09 4.86 -0.28
C SER A 5 12.66 4.72 -0.78
N LEU A 6 12.27 3.54 -1.25
CA LEU A 6 10.89 3.24 -1.63
C LEU A 6 9.90 3.41 -0.47
N PHE A 7 10.27 3.00 0.74
CA PHE A 7 9.42 3.16 1.92
C PHE A 7 9.19 4.62 2.29
N LEU A 8 10.25 5.44 2.25
CA LEU A 8 10.15 6.86 2.56
C LEU A 8 9.39 7.62 1.48
N GLU A 9 9.68 7.32 0.21
CA GLU A 9 9.01 7.92 -0.93
C GLU A 9 7.50 7.64 -0.89
N GLY A 10 7.08 6.39 -0.69
CA GLY A 10 5.65 6.01 -0.64
C GLY A 10 4.83 6.66 0.48
N GLY A 11 5.44 7.48 1.33
CA GLY A 11 4.75 8.17 2.42
C GLY A 11 4.78 7.34 3.70
N VAL A 12 5.49 7.87 4.70
CA VAL A 12 5.80 7.17 5.95
C VAL A 12 4.54 6.65 6.66
N PHE A 13 3.46 7.45 6.72
CA PHE A 13 2.23 7.07 7.41
C PHE A 13 1.52 5.89 6.74
N GLY A 14 1.24 6.00 5.43
CA GLY A 14 0.59 4.92 4.67
C GLY A 14 1.41 3.63 4.71
N MET A 15 2.73 3.74 4.52
CA MET A 15 3.63 2.59 4.52
C MET A 15 3.76 1.95 5.91
N THR A 16 3.73 2.73 6.99
CA THR A 16 3.72 2.21 8.37
C THR A 16 2.43 1.45 8.65
N LEU A 17 1.27 2.00 8.24
CA LEU A 17 -0.01 1.33 8.40
C LEU A 17 -0.05 0.00 7.63
N LEU A 18 0.42 -0.02 6.39
CA LEU A 18 0.55 -1.24 5.59
C LEU A 18 1.48 -2.27 6.25
N THR A 19 2.58 -1.82 6.88
CA THR A 19 3.50 -2.69 7.60
C THR A 19 2.84 -3.31 8.84
N ILE A 20 2.03 -2.54 9.57
CA ILE A 20 1.24 -3.05 10.70
C ILE A 20 0.27 -4.13 10.21
N VAL A 21 -0.46 -3.87 9.12
CA VAL A 21 -1.38 -4.85 8.54
C VAL A 21 -0.66 -6.13 8.10
N LEU A 22 0.52 -6.00 7.51
CA LEU A 22 1.36 -7.15 7.15
C LEU A 22 1.71 -8.01 8.38
N ILE A 23 2.11 -7.39 9.48
CA ILE A 23 2.39 -8.11 10.74
C ILE A 23 1.11 -8.80 11.26
N LEU A 24 -0.03 -8.11 11.24
CA LEU A 24 -1.30 -8.68 11.66
C LEU A 24 -1.73 -9.87 10.81
N ILE A 25 -1.46 -9.88 9.50
CA ILE A 25 -1.73 -11.02 8.62
C ILE A 25 -0.92 -12.24 9.03
N ILE A 26 0.37 -12.06 9.35
CA ILE A 26 1.24 -13.16 9.78
C ILE A 26 0.71 -13.76 11.09
N LEU A 27 0.29 -12.92 12.04
CA LEU A 27 -0.31 -13.37 13.31
C LEU A 27 -1.68 -14.05 13.09
N ALA A 28 -2.51 -13.49 12.21
CA ALA A 28 -3.83 -14.05 11.88
C ALA A 28 -3.71 -15.39 11.15
N ALA A 29 -2.66 -15.61 10.37
CA ALA A 29 -2.44 -16.88 9.67
C ALA A 29 -2.36 -18.07 10.62
N TRP A 30 -1.88 -17.90 11.86
CA TRP A 30 -1.84 -18.96 12.87
C TRP A 30 -3.04 -18.97 13.80
N LYS A 31 -3.53 -17.79 14.23
CA LYS A 31 -4.56 -17.70 15.28
C LYS A 31 -6.00 -17.70 14.75
N ALA A 32 -6.23 -17.13 13.56
CA ALA A 32 -7.55 -16.93 12.99
C ALA A 32 -7.47 -16.86 11.44
N PRO A 33 -7.31 -18.01 10.76
CA PRO A 33 -7.08 -18.05 9.31
C PRO A 33 -8.25 -17.46 8.50
N ALA A 34 -9.45 -17.39 9.08
CA ALA A 34 -10.60 -16.71 8.48
C ALA A 34 -10.37 -15.19 8.27
N TRP A 35 -9.57 -14.54 9.13
CA TRP A 35 -9.38 -13.09 9.13
C TRP A 35 -8.25 -12.64 8.18
N VAL A 36 -7.45 -13.57 7.67
CA VAL A 36 -6.31 -13.28 6.78
C VAL A 36 -6.75 -12.50 5.54
N LYS A 37 -7.87 -12.90 4.90
CA LYS A 37 -8.40 -12.23 3.70
C LYS A 37 -8.91 -10.82 4.02
N GLU A 38 -9.63 -10.67 5.12
CA GLU A 38 -10.19 -9.38 5.55
C GLU A 38 -9.06 -8.38 5.79
N LEU A 39 -8.01 -8.79 6.52
CA LEU A 39 -6.82 -7.96 6.75
C LEU A 39 -6.08 -7.64 5.45
N GLY A 40 -5.96 -8.59 4.52
CA GLY A 40 -5.40 -8.32 3.21
C GLY A 40 -6.21 -7.30 2.41
N LEU A 41 -7.55 -7.36 2.48
CA LEU A 41 -8.42 -6.40 1.81
C LEU A 41 -8.24 -5.00 2.41
N ILE A 42 -8.10 -4.91 3.73
CA ILE A 42 -7.75 -3.65 4.42
C ILE A 42 -6.43 -3.10 3.88
N ALA A 43 -5.40 -3.94 3.73
CA ALA A 43 -4.11 -3.51 3.15
C ALA A 43 -4.28 -2.93 1.73
N LEU A 44 -5.06 -3.59 0.87
CA LEU A 44 -5.34 -3.10 -0.47
C LEU A 44 -6.07 -1.75 -0.44
N MET A 45 -7.12 -1.63 0.37
CA MET A 45 -7.88 -0.39 0.50
C MET A 45 -7.03 0.75 1.04
N THR A 46 -6.19 0.49 2.04
CA THR A 46 -5.23 1.47 2.54
C THR A 46 -4.28 1.94 1.45
N GLY A 47 -3.71 1.02 0.65
CA GLY A 47 -2.84 1.35 -0.47
C GLY A 47 -3.53 2.24 -1.53
N VAL A 48 -4.78 1.92 -1.86
CA VAL A 48 -5.61 2.70 -2.80
C VAL A 48 -5.89 4.11 -2.25
N LEU A 49 -6.32 4.23 -1.00
CA LEU A 49 -6.61 5.53 -0.37
C LEU A 49 -5.37 6.43 -0.32
N TRP A 50 -4.21 5.86 0.02
CA TRP A 50 -2.96 6.62 0.08
C TRP A 50 -2.50 7.07 -1.31
N THR A 51 -2.75 6.26 -2.34
CA THR A 51 -2.47 6.61 -3.74
C THR A 51 -3.33 7.80 -4.18
N PHE A 52 -4.62 7.81 -3.84
CA PHE A 52 -5.49 8.96 -4.13
C PHE A 52 -5.08 10.22 -3.36
N SER A 53 -4.61 10.07 -2.11
CA SER A 53 -4.04 11.19 -1.36
C SER A 53 -2.79 11.76 -2.05
N GLY A 54 -1.94 10.91 -2.62
CA GLY A 54 -0.78 11.34 -3.42
C GLY A 54 -1.19 12.09 -4.68
N PHE A 55 -2.20 11.61 -5.41
CA PHE A 55 -2.74 12.32 -6.57
C PHE A 55 -3.36 13.68 -6.20
N TYR A 56 -4.09 13.75 -5.10
CA TYR A 56 -4.65 15.00 -4.59
C TYR A 56 -3.55 16.04 -4.32
N GLN A 57 -2.46 15.63 -3.66
CA GLN A 57 -1.30 16.50 -3.43
C GLN A 57 -0.65 16.99 -4.73
N ILE A 58 -0.53 16.12 -5.74
CA ILE A 58 0.00 16.52 -7.05
C ILE A 58 -0.92 17.55 -7.70
N SER A 59 -2.23 17.34 -7.65
CA SER A 59 -3.21 18.28 -8.21
C SER A 59 -3.14 19.65 -7.53
N ASP A 60 -3.04 19.70 -6.20
CA ASP A 60 -2.89 20.95 -5.45
C ASP A 60 -1.60 21.69 -5.86
N ILE A 61 -0.46 20.99 -5.92
CA ILE A 61 0.82 21.57 -6.33
C ILE A 61 0.75 22.14 -7.75
N VAL A 62 0.10 21.44 -8.68
CA VAL A 62 -0.07 21.88 -10.07
C VAL A 62 -0.97 23.12 -10.15
N ALA A 63 -2.03 23.20 -9.33
CA ALA A 63 -2.92 24.35 -9.30
C ALA A 63 -2.21 25.61 -8.75
N ASP A 64 -1.38 25.45 -7.72
CA ASP A 64 -0.71 26.57 -7.06
C ASP A 64 0.56 27.06 -7.78
N ASN A 65 1.13 26.26 -8.69
CA ASN A 65 2.41 26.55 -9.35
C ASN A 65 2.32 26.49 -10.89
N PRO A 66 1.76 27.52 -11.54
CA PRO A 66 1.71 27.60 -13.00
C PRO A 66 3.15 27.69 -13.56
N GLY A 67 3.63 26.60 -14.16
CA GLY A 67 5.00 26.48 -14.70
C GLY A 67 5.84 25.33 -14.13
N ILE A 68 5.26 24.50 -13.25
CA ILE A 68 5.95 23.32 -12.73
C ILE A 68 6.37 22.37 -13.86
N THR A 69 7.60 21.86 -13.77
CA THR A 69 8.17 20.96 -14.77
C THR A 69 7.50 19.59 -14.74
N HIS A 70 7.28 19.01 -15.91
CA HIS A 70 6.70 17.67 -16.08
C HIS A 70 7.43 16.60 -15.25
N ASP A 71 8.76 16.69 -15.10
CA ASP A 71 9.56 15.75 -14.31
C ASP A 71 9.11 15.66 -12.85
N VAL A 72 8.68 16.77 -12.25
CA VAL A 72 8.19 16.80 -10.86
C VAL A 72 6.81 16.15 -10.76
N ILE A 73 5.93 16.40 -11.73
CA ILE A 73 4.60 15.79 -11.79
C ILE A 73 4.74 14.27 -11.93
N PHE A 74 5.50 13.79 -12.92
CA PHE A 74 5.69 12.36 -13.14
C PHE A 74 6.47 11.69 -12.01
N GLY A 75 7.41 12.42 -11.37
CA GLY A 75 8.05 12.00 -10.14
C GLY A 75 7.03 11.75 -9.02
N GLY A 76 6.11 12.70 -8.80
CA GLY A 76 5.03 12.57 -7.82
C GLY A 76 4.09 11.39 -8.13
N VAL A 77 3.71 11.21 -9.41
CA VAL A 77 2.85 10.10 -9.84
C VAL A 77 3.52 8.76 -9.55
N ARG A 78 4.80 8.62 -9.89
CA ARG A 78 5.59 7.41 -9.63
C ARG A 78 5.58 7.06 -8.14
N VAL A 79 5.79 8.05 -7.29
CA VAL A 79 5.85 7.88 -5.84
C VAL A 79 4.48 7.53 -5.25
N SER A 80 3.41 8.17 -5.75
CA SER A 80 2.03 7.90 -5.34
C SER A 80 1.56 6.47 -5.65
N LEU A 81 2.19 5.78 -6.60
CA LEU A 81 1.87 4.39 -6.94
C LEU A 81 2.53 3.36 -6.01
N ILE A 82 3.56 3.74 -5.25
CA ILE A 82 4.28 2.82 -4.35
C ILE A 82 3.34 2.18 -3.31
N PRO A 83 2.48 2.93 -2.60
CA PRO A 83 1.53 2.36 -1.64
C PRO A 83 0.54 1.37 -2.25
N PHE A 84 0.09 1.62 -3.49
CA PHE A 84 -0.79 0.70 -4.21
C PHE A 84 -0.11 -0.65 -4.44
N PHE A 85 1.12 -0.65 -4.98
CA PHE A 85 1.88 -1.88 -5.19
C PHE A 85 2.20 -2.59 -3.87
N TYR A 86 2.51 -1.83 -2.82
CA TYR A 86 2.80 -2.40 -1.51
C TYR A 86 1.56 -3.06 -0.89
N GLY A 87 0.42 -2.36 -0.83
CA GLY A 87 -0.85 -2.89 -0.34
C GLY A 87 -1.38 -4.05 -1.18
N GLY A 88 -1.24 -3.98 -2.51
CA GLY A 88 -1.59 -5.07 -3.42
C GLY A 88 -0.75 -6.32 -3.19
N SER A 89 0.56 -6.17 -2.95
CA SER A 89 1.44 -7.29 -2.64
C SER A 89 1.05 -7.98 -1.33
N ILE A 90 0.70 -7.19 -0.30
CA ILE A 90 0.20 -7.72 0.99
C ILE A 90 -1.11 -8.48 0.78
N TYR A 91 -2.03 -7.93 -0.01
CA TYR A 91 -3.28 -8.62 -0.33
C TYR A 91 -3.06 -9.94 -1.06
N LEU A 92 -2.17 -9.97 -2.06
CA LEU A 92 -1.80 -11.21 -2.76
C LEU A 92 -1.23 -12.25 -1.79
N ALA A 93 -0.31 -11.85 -0.91
CA ALA A 93 0.23 -12.73 0.13
C ALA A 93 -0.88 -13.27 1.05
N SER A 94 -1.84 -12.42 1.43
CA SER A 94 -2.99 -12.84 2.24
C SER A 94 -3.85 -13.90 1.55
N LEU A 95 -4.07 -13.79 0.24
CA LEU A 95 -4.84 -14.75 -0.53
C LEU A 95 -4.12 -16.10 -0.60
N ILE A 96 -2.81 -16.08 -0.84
CA ILE A 96 -1.97 -17.29 -0.83
C ILE A 96 -2.04 -17.97 0.54
N LEU A 97 -1.86 -17.22 1.63
CA LEU A 97 -1.95 -17.75 2.99
C LEU A 97 -3.33 -18.36 3.29
N ARG A 98 -4.41 -17.73 2.83
CA ARG A 98 -5.77 -18.28 2.98
C ARG A 98 -5.97 -19.57 2.19
N ILE A 99 -5.37 -19.70 1.01
CA ILE A 99 -5.44 -20.93 0.21
C ILE A 99 -4.69 -22.07 0.91
N ILE A 100 -3.51 -21.79 1.46
CA ILE A 100 -2.70 -22.77 2.20
C ILE A 100 -3.40 -23.20 3.49
N ASN A 101 -3.97 -22.24 4.23
CA ASN A 101 -4.63 -22.46 5.51
C ASN A 101 -6.10 -22.90 5.37
N LYS A 102 -6.54 -23.33 4.17
CA LYS A 102 -7.90 -23.87 4.00
C LYS A 102 -8.10 -25.00 5.04
N PRO A 103 -9.13 -24.93 5.91
CA PRO A 103 -9.42 -26.03 6.80
C PRO A 103 -9.68 -27.26 5.92
N ARG A 104 -8.88 -28.31 6.13
CA ARG A 104 -9.15 -29.64 5.57
C ARG A 104 -10.44 -30.08 6.23
N LEU A 105 -11.56 -29.98 5.49
CA LEU A 105 -12.84 -30.56 5.87
C LEU A 105 -12.66 -32.05 6.13
#